data_AF-A0A3D4QG75-F1
#
_entry.id   AF-A0A3D4QG75-F1
#
_cell.length_a   1.000
_cell.length_b   1.000
_cell.length_c   1.000
_cell.angle_alpha   90.00
_cell.angle_beta   90.00
_cell.angle_gamma   90.00
#
_symmetry.space_group_name_H-M   'P 1'
#
loop_
_entity.id
_entity.type
_entity.pdbx_description
1 polymer ?
#
loop_
_entity_poly.entity_id
_entity_poly.type
_entity_poly.pdbx_seq_one_letter_code
_entity_poly.pdbx_strand_id
1 'polypeptide(L)'
;QAYQGSAQHIRDFAERKMAINAAQVLTKKTVEQLAEAGLDCDTVGGAGTGTYEFHTKSKVWNELQCGSYVFMDADYGQNRMSDGKPFRAFENSLFVLATVMSKTGDDFCVVDAGHKALGNDQGFPVVSELEDVTYSKPSDEHGRP
;
A
#
# COMPACT_ATOMS: atom_id res chain seq x y z
N GLN A 1 17.78 -3.19 -10.10
CA GLN A 1 16.58 -3.02 -9.24
C GLN A 1 15.58 -4.10 -9.61
N ALA A 2 15.02 -4.79 -8.61
CA ALA A 2 14.03 -5.85 -8.77
C ALA A 2 12.79 -5.51 -7.94
N TYR A 3 11.96 -4.59 -8.46
CA TYR A 3 10.76 -4.07 -7.79
C TYR A 3 9.49 -4.58 -8.46
N GLN A 4 8.62 -5.25 -7.69
CA GLN A 4 7.34 -5.76 -8.19
C GLN A 4 6.18 -4.91 -7.66
N GLY A 5 5.89 -3.80 -8.35
CA GLY A 5 4.83 -2.87 -7.96
C GLY A 5 3.43 -3.49 -7.96
N SER A 6 3.12 -4.33 -8.94
CA SER A 6 1.81 -5.00 -9.04
C SER A 6 1.52 -5.95 -7.87
N ALA A 7 2.54 -6.41 -7.14
CA ALA A 7 2.36 -7.30 -5.99
C ALA A 7 2.05 -6.55 -4.68
N GLN A 8 2.21 -5.22 -4.62
CA GLN A 8 2.06 -4.46 -3.36
C GLN A 8 0.62 -4.49 -2.82
N HIS A 9 -0.37 -4.53 -3.72
CA HIS A 9 -1.80 -4.40 -3.39
C HIS A 9 -2.63 -5.66 -3.71
N ILE A 10 -1.97 -6.78 -4.01
CA ILE A 10 -2.68 -8.07 -4.05
C ILE A 10 -3.20 -8.36 -2.64
N ARG A 11 -4.50 -8.59 -2.49
CA ARG A 11 -5.13 -8.67 -1.17
C ARG A 11 -4.74 -9.91 -0.41
N ASP A 12 -4.73 -11.05 -1.08
CA ASP A 12 -4.42 -12.33 -0.47
C ASP A 12 -2.91 -12.48 -0.16
N PHE A 13 -2.62 -12.97 1.04
CA PHE A 13 -1.24 -13.16 1.51
C PHE A 13 -0.48 -14.21 0.68
N ALA A 14 -1.12 -15.33 0.37
CA ALA A 14 -0.48 -16.42 -0.36
C ALA A 14 -0.23 -16.01 -1.81
N GLU A 15 -1.15 -15.30 -2.44
CA GLU A 15 -0.97 -14.73 -3.78
C GLU A 15 0.18 -13.72 -3.82
N ARG A 16 0.26 -12.78 -2.86
CA ARG A 16 1.42 -11.87 -2.74
C ARG A 16 2.72 -12.64 -2.62
N LYS A 17 2.75 -13.63 -1.73
CA LYS A 17 3.94 -14.47 -1.52
C LYS A 17 4.35 -15.22 -2.79
N MET A 18 3.39 -15.78 -3.53
CA MET A 18 3.65 -16.45 -4.81
C MET A 18 4.24 -15.50 -5.84
N ALA A 19 3.69 -14.29 -5.97
CA ALA A 19 4.20 -13.28 -6.88
C ALA A 19 5.66 -12.89 -6.56
N ILE A 20 5.98 -12.69 -5.27
CA ILE A 20 7.35 -12.37 -4.85
C ILE A 20 8.30 -13.56 -5.01
N ASN A 21 7.85 -14.79 -4.75
CA ASN A 21 8.67 -15.97 -5.01
C ASN A 21 9.03 -16.10 -6.50
N ALA A 22 8.09 -15.82 -7.41
CA ALA A 22 8.36 -15.82 -8.83
C ALA A 22 9.39 -14.73 -9.22
N ALA A 23 9.24 -13.53 -8.67
CA ALA A 23 10.22 -12.44 -8.85
C ALA A 23 11.60 -12.82 -8.28
N GLN A 24 11.65 -13.53 -7.15
CA GLN A 24 12.89 -13.99 -6.53
C GLN A 24 13.66 -14.96 -7.42
N VAL A 25 12.97 -15.91 -8.07
CA VAL A 25 13.59 -16.86 -9.00
C VAL A 25 14.24 -16.12 -10.17
N LEU A 26 13.52 -15.16 -10.77
CA LEU A 26 14.04 -14.36 -11.89
C LEU A 26 15.22 -13.48 -11.48
N THR A 27 15.13 -12.85 -10.30
CA THR A 27 16.18 -11.97 -9.77
C THR A 27 17.45 -12.77 -9.51
N LYS A 28 17.34 -13.92 -8.83
CA LYS A 28 18.48 -14.80 -8.56
C LYS A 28 19.15 -15.25 -9.85
N LYS A 29 18.37 -15.72 -10.84
CA LYS A 29 18.90 -16.12 -12.15
C LYS A 29 19.65 -14.97 -12.83
N THR A 30 19.13 -13.75 -12.76
CA THR A 30 19.78 -12.58 -13.36
C THR A 30 21.11 -12.28 -12.68
N VAL A 31 21.17 -12.33 -11.34
CA VAL A 31 22.43 -12.13 -10.58
C VAL A 31 23.47 -13.20 -10.93
N GLU A 32 23.05 -14.47 -11.05
CA GLU A 32 23.93 -15.57 -11.48
C GLU A 32 24.49 -15.33 -12.90
N GLN A 33 23.64 -14.90 -13.83
CA GLN A 33 24.06 -14.60 -15.21
C GLN A 33 25.04 -13.41 -15.30
N LEU A 34 24.91 -12.41 -14.42
CA LEU A 34 25.88 -11.33 -14.32
C LEU A 34 27.24 -11.85 -13.85
N ALA A 35 27.25 -12.68 -12.81
CA ALA A 35 28.47 -13.28 -12.28
C ALA A 35 29.17 -14.19 -13.32
N GLU A 36 28.42 -14.99 -14.09
CA GLU A 36 28.95 -15.80 -15.20
C GLU A 36 29.61 -14.95 -16.29
N ALA A 37 29.13 -13.72 -16.51
CA ALA A 37 29.71 -12.76 -17.43
C ALA A 37 30.89 -11.96 -16.84
N GLY A 38 31.29 -12.22 -15.59
CA GLY A 38 32.33 -11.47 -14.89
C GLY A 38 31.90 -10.06 -14.48
N LEU A 39 30.59 -9.84 -14.29
CA LEU A 39 30.02 -8.57 -13.85
C LEU A 39 29.52 -8.70 -12.40
N ASP A 40 30.06 -7.86 -11.51
CA ASP A 40 29.62 -7.82 -10.12
C ASP A 40 28.25 -7.14 -9.96
N CYS A 41 27.45 -7.64 -9.02
CA CYS A 41 26.13 -7.10 -8.69
C CYS A 41 26.03 -6.91 -7.17
N ASP A 42 26.62 -5.82 -6.68
CA ASP A 42 26.72 -5.55 -5.24
C ASP A 42 25.38 -5.20 -4.60
N THR A 43 24.41 -4.70 -5.37
CA THR A 43 23.13 -4.22 -4.83
C THR A 43 21.95 -4.78 -5.62
N VAL A 44 21.07 -5.46 -4.90
CA VAL A 44 19.77 -5.93 -5.36
C VAL A 44 18.71 -5.22 -4.51
N GLY A 45 18.32 -4.03 -4.97
CA GLY A 45 17.28 -3.21 -4.36
C GLY A 45 15.88 -3.54 -4.89
N GLY A 46 14.87 -3.43 -4.03
CA GLY A 46 13.46 -3.69 -4.36
C GLY A 46 12.57 -3.70 -3.12
N ALA A 47 11.56 -4.57 -3.10
CA ALA A 47 10.51 -4.60 -2.08
C ALA A 47 9.64 -3.34 -2.01
N GLY A 48 8.51 -3.46 -1.32
CA GLY A 48 7.66 -2.33 -0.95
C GLY A 48 6.85 -2.69 0.29
N THR A 49 6.07 -1.72 0.79
CA THR A 49 5.33 -1.84 2.05
C THR A 49 4.46 -3.09 2.12
N GLY A 50 3.80 -3.49 1.04
CA GLY A 50 2.90 -4.65 1.01
C GLY A 50 3.61 -6.00 0.89
N THR A 51 4.93 -6.00 0.67
CA THR A 51 5.69 -7.20 0.29
C THR A 51 7.00 -7.38 1.07
N TYR A 52 7.37 -6.43 1.92
CA TYR A 52 8.64 -6.41 2.67
C TYR A 52 8.91 -7.72 3.44
N GLU A 53 7.86 -8.31 4.02
CA GLU A 53 7.93 -9.54 4.82
C GLU A 53 8.39 -10.77 4.02
N PHE A 54 8.20 -10.76 2.70
CA PHE A 54 8.65 -11.84 1.80
C PHE A 54 10.10 -11.65 1.39
N HIS A 55 10.52 -10.39 1.20
CA HIS A 55 11.87 -10.04 0.75
C HIS A 55 12.93 -10.28 1.84
N THR A 56 12.60 -9.96 3.10
CA THR A 56 13.48 -10.17 4.26
C THR A 56 13.89 -11.64 4.47
N LYS A 57 13.09 -12.59 3.96
CA LYS A 57 13.35 -14.04 4.07
C LYS A 57 14.17 -14.61 2.91
N SER A 58 14.27 -13.90 1.78
CA SER A 58 14.85 -14.42 0.54
C SER A 58 16.38 -14.47 0.51
N LYS A 59 17.04 -13.55 1.23
CA LYS A 59 18.47 -13.20 1.10
C LYS A 59 18.92 -12.78 -0.30
N VAL A 60 18.00 -12.61 -1.26
CA VAL A 60 18.31 -12.16 -2.63
C VAL A 60 18.39 -10.64 -2.70
N TRP A 61 17.44 -9.95 -2.05
CA TRP A 61 17.50 -8.50 -1.90
C TRP A 61 18.36 -8.14 -0.69
N ASN A 62 19.25 -7.18 -0.88
CA ASN A 62 20.09 -6.61 0.17
C ASN A 62 19.76 -5.14 0.48
N GLU A 63 18.82 -4.54 -0.26
CA GLU A 63 18.28 -3.21 0.00
C GLU A 63 16.74 -3.23 -0.15
N LEU A 64 16.04 -2.75 0.87
CA LEU A 64 14.57 -2.63 0.87
C LEU A 64 14.15 -1.18 0.63
N GLN A 65 13.22 -0.98 -0.30
CA GLN A 65 12.80 0.32 -0.81
C GLN A 65 11.34 0.62 -0.40
N CYS A 66 10.96 0.24 0.81
CA CYS A 66 9.61 0.48 1.35
C CYS A 66 9.41 1.98 1.61
N GLY A 67 8.26 2.52 1.21
CA GLY A 67 7.93 3.94 1.37
C GLY A 67 6.71 4.17 2.26
N SER A 68 5.54 3.72 1.79
CA SER A 68 4.26 4.02 2.45
C SER A 68 4.12 3.49 3.88
N TYR A 69 4.99 2.59 4.33
CA TYR A 69 4.91 1.98 5.67
C TYR A 69 4.95 3.00 6.81
N VAL A 70 5.54 4.18 6.57
CA VAL A 70 5.62 5.27 7.54
C VAL A 70 4.27 5.95 7.77
N PHE A 71 3.38 5.93 6.76
CA PHE A 71 2.08 6.62 6.77
C PHE A 71 0.89 5.67 6.84
N MET A 72 0.97 4.60 6.04
CA MET A 72 -0.14 3.74 5.61
C MET A 72 -1.24 4.53 4.89
N ASP A 73 -2.18 3.79 4.32
CA ASP A 73 -3.38 4.34 3.69
C ASP A 73 -4.50 3.28 3.69
N ALA A 74 -5.68 3.70 3.24
CA ALA A 74 -6.86 2.84 3.15
C ALA A 74 -6.69 1.67 2.17
N ASP A 75 -5.78 1.77 1.20
CA ASP A 75 -5.57 0.73 0.19
C ASP A 75 -4.65 -0.38 0.74
N TYR A 76 -3.52 -0.03 1.34
CA TYR A 76 -2.67 -1.00 2.04
C TYR A 76 -3.41 -1.67 3.20
N GLY A 77 -4.29 -0.95 3.90
CA GLY A 77 -5.11 -1.50 4.98
C GLY A 77 -6.05 -2.64 4.54
N GLN A 78 -6.38 -2.74 3.25
CA GLN A 78 -7.22 -3.82 2.70
C GLN A 78 -6.46 -5.12 2.43
N ASN A 79 -5.12 -5.08 2.41
CA ASN A 79 -4.33 -6.30 2.29
C ASN A 79 -4.57 -7.22 3.49
N ARG A 80 -4.39 -8.53 3.31
CA ARG A 80 -4.54 -9.52 4.38
C ARG A 80 -3.20 -10.07 4.83
N MET A 81 -3.03 -10.30 6.11
CA MET A 81 -1.89 -11.00 6.70
C MET A 81 -2.06 -12.52 6.60
N SER A 82 -1.07 -13.30 7.05
CA SER A 82 -1.11 -14.76 6.99
C SER A 82 -2.24 -15.40 7.79
N ASP A 83 -2.79 -14.71 8.80
CA ASP A 83 -3.94 -15.15 9.59
C ASP A 83 -5.28 -14.70 8.99
N GLY A 84 -5.27 -14.11 7.79
CA GLY A 84 -6.44 -13.61 7.08
C GLY A 84 -6.97 -12.27 7.58
N LYS A 85 -6.41 -11.71 8.67
CA LYS A 85 -6.81 -10.39 9.18
C LYS A 85 -6.28 -9.26 8.29
N PRO A 86 -6.90 -8.06 8.35
CA PRO A 86 -6.38 -6.89 7.66
C PRO A 86 -4.92 -6.60 8.01
N PHE A 87 -4.20 -5.99 7.08
CA PHE A 87 -2.80 -5.65 7.22
C PHE A 87 -2.64 -4.56 8.27
N ARG A 88 -2.09 -4.93 9.43
CA ARG A 88 -1.88 -4.06 10.59
C ARG A 88 -0.44 -4.12 11.11
N ALA A 89 0.51 -4.46 10.23
CA ALA A 89 1.94 -4.49 10.57
C ALA A 89 2.50 -3.08 10.86
N PHE A 90 1.86 -2.04 10.29
CA PHE A 90 2.13 -0.63 10.56
C PHE A 90 0.81 0.09 10.84
N GLU A 91 0.88 1.12 11.67
CA GLU A 91 -0.28 1.94 12.05
C GLU A 91 -0.46 3.10 11.06
N ASN A 92 -1.68 3.65 11.02
CA ASN A 92 -1.94 4.86 10.24
C ASN A 92 -1.38 6.07 11.00
N SER A 93 -0.56 6.86 10.32
CA SER A 93 0.04 8.08 10.88
C SER A 93 -0.25 9.33 10.04
N LEU A 94 -0.82 9.17 8.85
CA LEU A 94 -1.24 10.25 7.97
C LEU A 94 -2.77 10.35 7.98
N PHE A 95 -3.27 11.55 8.31
CA PHE A 95 -4.69 11.87 8.30
C PHE A 95 -4.89 13.23 7.64
N VAL A 96 -6.05 13.39 6.99
CA VAL A 96 -6.52 14.69 6.51
C VAL A 96 -7.61 15.15 7.48
N LEU A 97 -7.35 16.26 8.16
CA LEU A 97 -8.37 16.90 9.00
C LEU A 97 -9.40 17.58 8.10
N ALA A 98 -10.68 17.29 8.34
CA ALA A 98 -11.79 17.88 7.62
C ALA A 98 -12.86 18.40 8.58
N THR A 99 -13.50 19.51 8.23
CA THR A 99 -14.55 20.16 9.01
C THR A 99 -15.89 19.91 8.36
N VAL A 100 -16.89 19.49 9.16
CA VAL A 100 -18.29 19.50 8.71
C VAL A 100 -18.72 20.95 8.52
N MET A 101 -18.97 21.33 7.28
CA MET A 101 -19.39 22.69 6.91
C MET A 101 -20.89 22.82 6.65
N SER A 102 -21.59 21.69 6.47
CA SER A 102 -23.03 21.67 6.26
C SER A 102 -23.67 20.36 6.71
N LYS A 103 -24.83 20.45 7.36
CA LYS A 103 -25.67 19.31 7.78
C LYS A 103 -27.12 19.61 7.40
N THR A 104 -27.42 19.50 6.11
CA THR A 104 -28.77 19.78 5.57
C THR A 104 -29.59 18.53 5.28
N GLY A 105 -28.96 17.35 5.23
CA GLY A 105 -29.65 16.07 5.07
C GLY A 105 -29.66 15.28 6.36
N ASP A 106 -30.69 14.47 6.58
CA ASP A 106 -30.83 13.67 7.79
C ASP A 106 -29.71 12.63 7.92
N ASP A 107 -29.32 12.02 6.79
CA ASP A 107 -28.38 10.88 6.76
C ASP A 107 -26.98 11.21 6.22
N PHE A 108 -26.67 12.48 5.92
CA PHE A 108 -25.33 12.87 5.46
C PHE A 108 -24.92 14.25 5.96
N CYS A 109 -23.64 14.53 5.94
CA CYS A 109 -23.10 15.88 6.07
C CYS A 109 -22.15 16.18 4.91
N VAL A 110 -21.68 17.43 4.82
CA VAL A 110 -20.70 17.86 3.83
C VAL A 110 -19.47 18.39 4.55
N VAL A 111 -18.30 17.91 4.15
CA VAL A 111 -16.99 18.35 4.66
C VAL A 111 -16.22 19.17 3.63
N ASP A 112 -15.24 19.94 4.11
CA ASP A 112 -14.32 20.79 3.33
C ASP A 112 -13.13 20.06 2.71
N ALA A 113 -13.21 18.74 2.57
CA ALA A 113 -12.21 17.92 1.92
C ALA A 113 -12.82 17.24 0.71
N GLY A 114 -12.41 17.66 -0.49
CA GLY A 114 -12.77 17.07 -1.79
C GLY A 114 -11.56 16.49 -2.52
N HIS A 115 -11.60 16.38 -3.84
CA HIS A 115 -10.51 15.86 -4.68
C HIS A 115 -9.18 16.59 -4.52
N LYS A 116 -9.22 17.89 -4.17
CA LYS A 116 -8.00 18.69 -3.97
C LYS A 116 -7.30 18.38 -2.65
N ALA A 117 -8.00 17.74 -1.70
CA ALA A 117 -7.44 17.30 -0.42
C ALA A 117 -7.25 15.77 -0.37
N LEU A 118 -8.13 15.03 -1.03
CA LEU A 118 -8.25 13.57 -0.95
C LEU A 118 -8.19 12.96 -2.36
N GLY A 119 -7.05 12.40 -2.71
CA GLY A 119 -6.90 11.58 -3.92
C GLY A 119 -7.76 10.32 -3.83
N ASN A 120 -8.36 9.90 -4.95
CA ASN A 120 -9.30 8.77 -4.98
C ASN A 120 -8.95 7.71 -6.05
N ASP A 121 -7.72 7.70 -6.55
CA ASP A 121 -7.26 6.75 -7.58
C ASP A 121 -7.34 5.29 -7.11
N GLN A 122 -7.25 5.06 -5.80
CA GLN A 122 -7.33 3.73 -5.16
C GLN A 122 -8.63 3.54 -4.35
N GLY A 123 -9.67 4.30 -4.67
CA GLY A 123 -10.94 4.32 -3.94
C GLY A 123 -11.05 5.50 -2.98
N PHE A 124 -12.12 5.52 -2.19
CA PHE A 124 -12.39 6.61 -1.25
C PHE A 124 -11.64 6.43 0.07
N PRO A 125 -11.32 7.55 0.78
CA PRO A 125 -10.74 7.48 2.11
C PRO A 125 -11.71 6.83 3.10
N VAL A 126 -11.16 6.28 4.17
CA VAL A 126 -11.92 5.79 5.32
C VAL A 126 -12.02 6.90 6.35
N VAL A 127 -13.20 7.09 6.95
CA VAL A 127 -13.36 8.02 8.06
C VAL A 127 -12.79 7.39 9.32
N SER A 128 -11.75 8.02 9.88
CA SER A 128 -11.08 7.49 11.08
C SER A 128 -12.02 7.50 12.27
N GLU A 129 -11.91 6.47 13.12
CA GLU A 129 -12.65 6.32 14.40
C GLU A 129 -14.18 6.23 14.28
N LEU A 130 -14.75 6.25 13.07
CA LEU A 130 -16.20 6.18 12.84
C LEU A 130 -16.54 5.04 11.87
N GLU A 131 -16.86 3.87 12.42
CA GLU A 131 -17.10 2.64 11.63
C GLU A 131 -18.37 2.71 10.76
N ASP A 132 -19.38 3.46 11.19
CA ASP A 132 -20.68 3.58 10.51
C ASP A 132 -20.74 4.74 9.50
N VAL A 133 -19.62 5.39 9.23
CA VAL A 133 -19.54 6.61 8.39
C VAL A 133 -18.72 6.31 7.13
N THR A 134 -19.23 6.71 5.96
CA THR A 134 -18.63 6.34 4.67
C THR A 134 -18.46 7.56 3.77
N TYR A 135 -17.20 7.89 3.49
CA TYR A 135 -16.88 8.94 2.54
C TYR A 135 -17.31 8.58 1.10
N SER A 136 -18.04 9.50 0.49
CA SER A 136 -18.62 9.37 -0.84
C SER A 136 -18.78 10.72 -1.53
N LYS A 137 -19.05 10.68 -2.84
CA LYS A 137 -19.43 11.85 -3.67
C LYS A 137 -18.51 13.08 -3.48
N PRO A 138 -17.18 12.93 -3.62
CA PRO A 138 -16.31 14.08 -3.67
C PRO A 138 -16.65 14.99 -4.86
N SER A 139 -16.45 16.28 -4.65
CA SER A 139 -16.27 17.33 -5.65
C SER A 139 -14.89 17.92 -5.46
N ASP A 140 -14.54 19.00 -6.15
CA ASP A 140 -13.23 19.64 -6.04
C ASP A 140 -12.81 19.94 -4.58
N GLU A 141 -13.67 20.64 -3.83
CA GLU A 141 -13.38 21.15 -2.48
C GLU A 141 -14.22 20.47 -1.38
N HIS A 142 -15.21 19.66 -1.74
CA HIS A 142 -16.17 19.11 -0.77
C HIS A 142 -16.39 17.62 -0.91
N GLY A 143 -16.71 16.95 0.20
CA GLY A 143 -17.01 15.52 0.25
C GLY A 143 -18.19 15.20 1.18
N ARG A 144 -18.73 13.98 1.09
CA ARG A 144 -19.83 13.51 1.95
C ARG A 144 -19.42 12.26 2.73
N PRO A 145 -19.01 12.39 4.01
CA PRO A 145 -18.83 11.24 4.90
C PRO A 145 -20.17 10.65 5.34
#